data_AF-A0A0K8J553-F1
#
_entry.id   AF-A0A0K8J553-F1
#
_cell.length_a   1.000
_cell.length_b   1.000
_cell.length_c   1.000
_cell.angle_alpha   90.00
_cell.angle_beta   90.00
_cell.angle_gamma   90.00
#
_symmetry.space_group_name_H-M   'P 1'
#
loop_
_entity.id
_entity.type
_entity.pdbx_description
1 polymer ?
#
loop_
_entity_poly.entity_id
_entity_poly.type
_entity_poly.pdbx_seq_one_letter_code
_entity_poly.pdbx_strand_id
1 'polypeptide(L)'
;MRTDSKLSKKIDNLSKSILLLTLLPIISVFIVGLTGMLNKMEFTAILKISIITLLLTSIILLYIRLSNHILKLRFAKSIIIISYIVSLLLIMLPNNPQIYSFWMLGGILIAMVIDSKLGLLVYFNITFILSIRLSLEPETIIHFLIMGILFVLLSNALKSKSTVIYASIILLSTNITLAFIMNNFFIEAKTDYNYLASFFSIFAVLVTAFLLSSLHKRVTNNYLLSKEETIINSDDTKDAINSEIKIQEKISLVEKARTSYDVLLSDDNELLLRMKNYSENLYKHCKLIGDLSGRAANYIDADEDLARAGGYYHEVGKIIGKNYIEEGLKLAEEYSFPEKLKEIIKQHNIKYDKPTFIEAAIVMISDNVATTIEYIDKTGDQKFTSDKIIDNIFRIRMDKGTFDESGLSVRDFKLLKEFYKKEFGPKDSD
;
A
#
# COMPACT_ATOMS: atom_id res chain seq x y z
N MET A 1 -27.98 -28.67 -13.99
CA MET A 1 -28.04 -28.27 -15.43
C MET A 1 -27.76 -26.79 -15.71
N ARG A 2 -28.40 -25.80 -15.03
CA ARG A 2 -28.06 -24.35 -15.22
C ARG A 2 -26.84 -23.88 -14.40
N THR A 3 -26.53 -24.56 -13.29
CA THR A 3 -25.41 -24.31 -12.39
C THR A 3 -24.07 -24.82 -12.95
N ASP A 4 -24.07 -25.99 -13.59
CA ASP A 4 -22.88 -26.60 -14.21
C ASP A 4 -22.35 -25.77 -15.39
N SER A 5 -23.26 -25.14 -16.15
CA SER A 5 -22.94 -24.22 -17.26
C SER A 5 -22.18 -22.96 -16.81
N LYS A 6 -22.52 -22.41 -15.63
CA LYS A 6 -21.85 -21.21 -15.10
C LYS A 6 -20.47 -21.54 -14.51
N LEU A 7 -20.33 -22.71 -13.89
CA LEU A 7 -19.06 -23.16 -13.32
C LEU A 7 -18.04 -23.52 -14.43
N SER A 8 -18.49 -24.25 -15.46
CA SER A 8 -17.71 -24.52 -16.68
C SER A 8 -17.24 -23.24 -17.37
N LYS A 9 -18.14 -22.26 -17.60
CA LYS A 9 -17.77 -20.96 -18.19
C LYS A 9 -16.76 -20.17 -17.35
N LYS A 10 -16.83 -20.27 -16.03
CA LYS A 10 -15.93 -19.55 -15.11
C LYS A 10 -14.53 -20.17 -15.10
N ILE A 11 -14.45 -21.50 -15.17
CA ILE A 11 -13.18 -22.25 -15.29
C ILE A 11 -12.54 -22.00 -16.66
N ASP A 12 -13.33 -22.00 -17.74
CA ASP A 12 -12.86 -21.68 -19.09
C ASP A 12 -12.38 -20.24 -19.23
N ASN A 13 -13.03 -19.27 -18.58
CA ASN A 13 -12.56 -17.88 -18.59
C ASN A 13 -11.28 -17.69 -17.76
N LEU A 14 -11.13 -18.45 -16.66
CA LEU A 14 -9.93 -18.41 -15.83
C LEU A 14 -8.72 -19.01 -16.57
N SER A 15 -8.90 -20.15 -17.26
CA SER A 15 -7.87 -20.80 -18.08
C SER A 15 -7.47 -19.94 -19.29
N LYS A 16 -8.45 -19.36 -20.00
CA LYS A 16 -8.20 -18.43 -21.12
C LYS A 16 -7.41 -17.19 -20.71
N SER A 17 -7.67 -16.62 -19.53
CA SER A 17 -6.93 -15.42 -19.07
C SER A 17 -5.45 -15.67 -18.80
N ILE A 18 -5.11 -16.88 -18.32
CA ILE A 18 -3.72 -17.30 -18.06
C ILE A 18 -3.01 -17.59 -19.38
N LEU A 19 -3.75 -18.19 -20.33
CA LEU A 19 -3.27 -18.44 -21.68
C LEU A 19 -3.00 -17.12 -22.42
N LEU A 20 -3.90 -16.13 -22.30
CA LEU A 20 -3.75 -14.82 -22.93
C LEU A 20 -2.51 -14.05 -22.43
N LEU A 21 -2.26 -14.08 -21.11
CA LEU A 21 -1.08 -13.46 -20.53
C LEU A 21 0.21 -14.15 -20.98
N THR A 22 0.18 -15.47 -21.13
CA THR A 22 1.33 -16.24 -21.64
C THR A 22 1.64 -15.92 -23.10
N LEU A 23 0.63 -15.57 -23.89
CA LEU A 23 0.78 -15.18 -25.29
C LEU A 23 1.19 -13.70 -25.48
N LEU A 24 1.24 -12.90 -24.41
CA LEU A 24 1.52 -11.46 -24.48
C LEU A 24 2.81 -11.12 -25.27
N PRO A 25 3.94 -11.84 -25.13
CA PRO A 25 5.14 -11.55 -25.94
C PRO A 25 4.91 -11.72 -27.44
N ILE A 26 4.24 -12.80 -27.84
CA ILE A 26 3.94 -13.10 -29.24
C ILE A 26 2.95 -12.07 -29.82
N ILE A 27 1.92 -11.73 -29.06
CA ILE A 27 0.95 -10.69 -29.44
C ILE A 27 1.65 -9.35 -29.62
N SER A 28 2.59 -9.01 -28.74
CA SER A 28 3.33 -7.75 -28.81
C SER A 28 4.20 -7.67 -30.06
N VAL A 29 4.89 -8.76 -30.42
CA VAL A 29 5.65 -8.86 -31.68
C VAL A 29 4.74 -8.68 -32.88
N PHE A 30 3.58 -9.35 -32.89
CA PHE A 30 2.62 -9.21 -33.98
C PHE A 30 2.13 -7.77 -34.15
N ILE A 31 1.84 -7.08 -33.03
CA ILE A 31 1.44 -5.67 -33.04
C ILE A 31 2.56 -4.79 -33.62
N VAL A 32 3.81 -4.99 -33.19
CA VAL A 32 4.96 -4.25 -33.72
C VAL A 32 5.14 -4.50 -35.21
N GLY A 33 5.03 -5.74 -35.67
CA GLY A 33 5.09 -6.09 -37.08
C GLY A 33 4.01 -5.38 -37.90
N LEU A 34 2.76 -5.50 -37.48
CA LEU A 34 1.62 -4.90 -38.17
C LEU A 34 1.71 -3.36 -38.20
N THR A 35 1.97 -2.73 -37.06
CA THR A 35 2.08 -1.26 -36.97
C THR A 35 3.30 -0.74 -37.70
N GLY A 36 4.42 -1.47 -37.68
CA GLY A 36 5.61 -1.14 -38.46
C GLY A 36 5.33 -1.13 -39.97
N MET A 37 4.57 -2.12 -40.46
CA MET A 37 4.14 -2.16 -41.86
C MET A 37 3.20 -1.00 -42.21
N LEU A 38 2.23 -0.68 -41.33
CA LEU A 38 1.32 0.46 -41.53
C LEU A 38 2.07 1.78 -41.65
N ASN A 39 3.14 1.95 -40.86
CA ASN A 39 4.01 3.12 -40.93
C ASN A 39 5.09 3.05 -42.02
N LYS A 40 5.04 2.04 -42.90
CA LYS A 40 5.99 1.83 -44.00
C LYS A 40 7.46 1.79 -43.55
N MET A 41 7.72 1.22 -42.36
CA MET A 41 9.08 1.05 -41.85
C MET A 41 9.84 -0.01 -42.64
N GLU A 42 11.17 0.12 -42.72
CA GLU A 42 12.01 -0.92 -43.33
C GLU A 42 11.91 -2.24 -42.58
N PHE A 43 11.97 -3.36 -43.31
CA PHE A 43 11.87 -4.70 -42.73
C PHE A 43 12.92 -4.95 -41.63
N THR A 44 14.15 -4.49 -41.82
CA THR A 44 15.25 -4.60 -40.84
C THR A 44 14.93 -3.87 -39.53
N ALA A 45 14.33 -2.68 -39.61
CA ALA A 45 13.89 -1.92 -38.45
C ALA A 45 12.75 -2.63 -37.71
N ILE A 46 11.76 -3.14 -38.45
CA ILE A 46 10.65 -3.90 -37.87
C ILE A 46 11.17 -5.15 -37.15
N LEU A 47 12.11 -5.87 -37.77
CA LEU A 47 12.73 -7.07 -37.19
C LEU A 47 13.48 -6.73 -35.89
N LYS A 48 14.29 -5.67 -35.88
CA LYS A 48 15.04 -5.22 -34.71
C LYS A 48 14.11 -4.89 -33.54
N ILE A 49 13.06 -4.10 -33.78
CA ILE A 49 12.08 -3.71 -32.74
C ILE A 49 11.29 -4.94 -32.27
N SER A 50 10.96 -5.86 -33.16
CA SER A 50 10.25 -7.11 -32.84
C SER A 50 11.06 -8.00 -31.90
N ILE A 51 12.35 -8.23 -32.18
CA ILE A 51 13.24 -9.05 -31.33
C ILE A 51 13.35 -8.45 -29.93
N ILE A 52 13.54 -7.13 -29.85
CA ILE A 52 13.69 -6.45 -28.57
C ILE A 52 12.38 -6.44 -27.80
N THR A 53 11.24 -6.23 -28.48
CA THR A 53 9.92 -6.35 -27.87
C THR A 53 9.69 -7.75 -27.32
N LEU A 54 10.05 -8.81 -28.06
CA LEU A 54 9.93 -10.19 -27.59
C LEU A 54 10.74 -10.44 -26.31
N LEU A 55 12.00 -10.02 -26.30
CA LEU A 55 12.90 -10.20 -25.16
C LEU A 55 12.39 -9.45 -23.93
N LEU A 56 12.08 -8.17 -24.11
CA LEU A 56 11.65 -7.29 -23.03
C LEU A 56 10.29 -7.73 -22.47
N THR A 57 9.31 -8.09 -23.31
CA THR A 57 8.01 -8.62 -22.85
C THR A 57 8.12 -9.97 -22.15
N SER A 58 9.05 -10.82 -22.57
CA SER A 58 9.32 -12.10 -21.92
C SER A 58 9.84 -11.92 -20.49
N ILE A 59 10.66 -10.88 -20.25
CA ILE A 59 11.11 -10.51 -18.89
C ILE A 59 9.93 -10.08 -18.01
N ILE A 60 8.99 -9.29 -18.54
CA ILE A 60 7.75 -8.92 -17.83
C ILE A 60 6.95 -10.19 -17.48
N LEU A 61 6.77 -11.09 -18.43
CA LEU A 61 6.03 -12.33 -18.21
C LEU A 61 6.70 -13.20 -17.14
N LEU A 62 8.03 -13.31 -17.16
CA LEU A 62 8.80 -14.03 -16.14
C LEU A 62 8.58 -13.41 -14.76
N TYR A 63 8.67 -12.09 -14.63
CA TYR A 63 8.44 -11.39 -13.37
C TYR A 63 7.03 -11.65 -12.81
N ILE A 64 6.00 -11.59 -13.66
CA ILE A 64 4.63 -11.86 -13.25
C ILE A 64 4.46 -13.32 -12.78
N ARG A 65 5.13 -14.28 -13.45
CA ARG A 65 5.09 -15.71 -13.06
C ARG A 65 5.80 -15.97 -11.73
N LEU A 66 6.89 -15.26 -11.44
CA LEU A 66 7.58 -15.34 -10.15
C LEU A 66 6.76 -14.68 -9.03
N SER A 67 5.90 -13.73 -9.38
CA SER A 67 5.11 -12.93 -8.44
C SER A 67 3.69 -13.46 -8.25
N ASN A 68 3.54 -14.52 -7.44
CA ASN A 68 2.26 -15.19 -7.19
C ASN A 68 1.12 -14.29 -6.69
N HIS A 69 1.43 -13.17 -6.02
CA HIS A 69 0.42 -12.24 -5.52
C HIS A 69 -0.28 -11.45 -6.65
N ILE A 70 0.45 -11.10 -7.72
CA ILE A 70 -0.08 -10.30 -8.85
C ILE A 70 -1.21 -11.04 -9.57
N LEU A 71 -1.05 -12.35 -9.75
CA LEU A 71 -2.02 -13.19 -10.47
C LEU A 71 -3.31 -13.46 -9.68
N LYS A 72 -3.29 -13.23 -8.36
CA LYS A 72 -4.46 -13.38 -7.48
C LYS A 72 -5.35 -12.15 -7.49
N LEU A 73 -4.81 -10.99 -7.85
CA LEU A 73 -5.58 -9.74 -7.95
C LEU A 73 -6.61 -9.82 -9.07
N ARG A 74 -7.86 -9.47 -8.74
CA ARG A 74 -8.95 -9.45 -9.71
C ARG A 74 -8.69 -8.37 -10.76
N PHE A 75 -9.02 -8.65 -12.03
CA PHE A 75 -8.78 -7.79 -13.19
C PHE A 75 -7.31 -7.48 -13.51
N ALA A 76 -6.35 -7.84 -12.66
CA ALA A 76 -4.93 -7.55 -12.86
C ALA A 76 -4.41 -8.03 -14.22
N LYS A 77 -4.74 -9.26 -14.63
CA LYS A 77 -4.35 -9.81 -15.94
C LYS A 77 -4.83 -8.92 -17.10
N SER A 78 -6.09 -8.53 -17.09
CA SER A 78 -6.69 -7.70 -18.14
C SER A 78 -6.08 -6.29 -18.14
N ILE A 79 -5.90 -5.70 -16.96
CA ILE A 79 -5.29 -4.37 -16.81
C ILE A 79 -3.84 -4.39 -17.33
N ILE A 80 -3.03 -5.40 -16.96
CA ILE A 80 -1.65 -5.54 -17.44
C ILE A 80 -1.63 -5.62 -18.97
N ILE A 81 -2.43 -6.51 -19.55
CA ILE A 81 -2.45 -6.73 -21.01
C ILE A 81 -2.90 -5.48 -21.75
N ILE A 82 -4.01 -4.86 -21.32
CA ILE A 82 -4.55 -3.66 -21.97
C ILE A 82 -3.58 -2.49 -21.83
N SER A 83 -3.11 -2.21 -20.61
CA SER A 83 -2.17 -1.12 -20.35
C SER A 83 -0.87 -1.27 -21.14
N TYR A 84 -0.32 -2.49 -21.23
CA TYR A 84 0.87 -2.76 -22.01
C TYR A 84 0.64 -2.57 -23.51
N ILE A 85 -0.40 -3.20 -24.06
CA ILE A 85 -0.73 -3.12 -25.50
C ILE A 85 -1.04 -1.68 -25.93
N VAL A 86 -1.83 -0.94 -25.14
CA VAL A 86 -2.15 0.46 -25.43
C VAL A 86 -0.88 1.31 -25.43
N SER A 87 0.02 1.11 -24.46
CA SER A 87 1.30 1.83 -24.42
C SER A 87 2.17 1.51 -25.64
N LEU A 88 2.23 0.25 -26.04
CA LEU A 88 2.96 -0.21 -27.22
C LEU A 88 2.38 0.41 -28.50
N LEU A 89 1.06 0.45 -28.65
CA LEU A 89 0.39 1.10 -29.78
C LEU A 89 0.66 2.62 -29.80
N LEU A 90 0.67 3.27 -28.64
CA LEU A 90 0.93 4.71 -28.51
C LEU A 90 2.37 5.09 -28.77
N ILE A 91 3.34 4.16 -28.70
CA ILE A 91 4.68 4.41 -29.23
C ILE A 91 4.81 4.04 -30.71
N MET A 92 4.01 3.11 -31.23
CA MET A 92 4.17 2.62 -32.59
C MET A 92 3.36 3.41 -33.63
N LEU A 93 2.15 3.88 -33.32
CA LEU A 93 1.27 4.56 -34.29
C LEU A 93 1.57 6.05 -34.47
N PRO A 94 1.77 6.86 -33.41
CA PRO A 94 1.98 8.29 -33.57
C PRO A 94 3.35 8.63 -34.18
N ASN A 95 3.42 9.78 -34.85
CA ASN A 95 4.66 10.29 -35.44
C ASN A 95 5.61 10.85 -34.37
N ASN A 96 5.09 11.50 -33.32
CA ASN A 96 5.89 12.19 -32.29
C ASN A 96 5.59 11.72 -30.84
N PRO A 97 5.69 10.42 -30.53
CA PRO A 97 5.43 9.91 -29.18
C PRO A 97 6.41 10.41 -28.10
N GLN A 98 7.54 11.00 -28.49
CA GLN A 98 8.50 11.66 -27.60
C GLN A 98 8.01 13.02 -27.06
N ILE A 99 7.07 13.66 -27.77
CA ILE A 99 6.39 14.89 -27.32
C ILE A 99 5.05 14.53 -26.66
N TYR A 100 4.29 13.66 -27.32
CA TYR A 100 2.98 13.20 -26.85
C TYR A 100 3.11 11.90 -26.06
N SER A 101 3.68 11.98 -24.86
CA SER A 101 4.04 10.84 -24.00
C SER A 101 2.86 10.09 -23.38
N PHE A 102 1.72 9.98 -24.06
CA PHE A 102 0.54 9.23 -23.61
C PHE A 102 0.84 7.75 -23.34
N TRP A 103 1.85 7.19 -24.00
CA TRP A 103 2.33 5.83 -23.80
C TRP A 103 2.79 5.54 -22.36
N MET A 104 3.12 6.57 -21.57
CA MET A 104 3.49 6.42 -20.16
C MET A 104 2.33 5.92 -19.30
N LEU A 105 1.09 6.10 -19.77
CA LEU A 105 -0.13 5.80 -19.02
C LEU A 105 -0.21 4.33 -18.57
N GLY A 106 0.26 3.38 -19.37
CA GLY A 106 0.17 1.97 -18.98
C GLY A 106 1.07 1.61 -17.82
N GLY A 107 2.32 2.08 -17.83
CA GLY A 107 3.29 1.82 -16.76
C GLY A 107 2.84 2.43 -15.43
N ILE A 108 2.39 3.69 -15.45
CA ILE A 108 1.90 4.37 -14.25
C ILE A 108 0.62 3.74 -13.70
N LEU A 109 -0.32 3.35 -14.56
CA LEU A 109 -1.55 2.67 -14.13
C LEU A 109 -1.26 1.34 -13.45
N ILE A 110 -0.34 0.55 -14.00
CA ILE A 110 0.08 -0.71 -13.38
C ILE A 110 0.76 -0.46 -12.04
N ALA A 111 1.63 0.56 -11.96
CA ALA A 111 2.29 0.95 -10.71
C ALA A 111 1.28 1.37 -9.63
N MET A 112 0.24 2.11 -10.03
CA MET A 112 -0.82 2.53 -9.12
C MET A 112 -1.71 1.34 -8.72
N VAL A 113 -2.20 0.54 -9.66
CA VAL A 113 -3.31 -0.37 -9.35
C VAL A 113 -2.85 -1.76 -8.92
N ILE A 114 -1.68 -2.20 -9.36
CA ILE A 114 -1.25 -3.60 -9.27
C ILE A 114 0.01 -3.74 -8.44
N ASP A 115 1.14 -3.28 -8.97
CA ASP A 115 2.45 -3.43 -8.34
C ASP A 115 3.42 -2.38 -8.92
N SER A 116 4.13 -1.67 -8.04
CA SER A 116 5.01 -0.57 -8.41
C SER A 116 6.24 -1.03 -9.20
N LYS A 117 6.79 -2.21 -8.86
CA LYS A 117 7.96 -2.78 -9.54
C LYS A 117 7.58 -3.26 -10.95
N LEU A 118 6.42 -3.91 -11.11
CA LEU A 118 5.89 -4.28 -12.42
C LEU A 118 5.61 -3.05 -13.28
N GLY A 119 5.02 -2.00 -12.70
CA GLY A 119 4.78 -0.75 -13.41
C GLY A 119 6.08 -0.10 -13.90
N LEU A 120 7.14 -0.11 -13.09
CA LEU A 120 8.47 0.34 -13.49
C LEU A 120 9.05 -0.50 -14.64
N LEU A 121 8.96 -1.83 -14.52
CA LEU A 121 9.42 -2.75 -15.57
C LEU A 121 8.72 -2.47 -16.89
N VAL A 122 7.39 -2.31 -16.88
CA VAL A 122 6.60 -1.97 -18.07
C VAL A 122 7.03 -0.62 -18.63
N TYR A 123 7.20 0.39 -17.78
CA TYR A 123 7.61 1.72 -18.22
C TYR A 123 8.99 1.70 -18.90
N PHE A 124 9.99 1.05 -18.29
CA PHE A 124 11.32 0.90 -18.89
C PHE A 124 11.27 0.10 -20.20
N ASN A 125 10.47 -0.96 -20.25
CA ASN A 125 10.22 -1.74 -21.45
C ASN A 125 9.83 -0.86 -22.64
N ILE A 126 8.77 -0.06 -22.46
CA ILE A 126 8.21 0.80 -23.49
C ILE A 126 9.20 1.92 -23.83
N THR A 127 9.92 2.45 -22.84
CA THR A 127 10.98 3.45 -23.07
C THR A 127 12.07 2.90 -23.98
N PHE A 128 12.60 1.70 -23.73
CA PHE A 128 13.63 1.10 -24.58
C PHE A 128 13.13 0.81 -26.00
N ILE A 129 11.91 0.28 -26.14
CA ILE A 129 11.31 0.03 -27.46
C ILE A 129 11.18 1.36 -28.23
N LEU A 130 10.71 2.43 -27.56
CA LEU A 130 10.62 3.77 -28.14
C LEU A 130 11.99 4.31 -28.56
N SER A 131 13.00 4.16 -27.71
CA SER A 131 14.37 4.62 -27.99
C SER A 131 14.94 3.98 -29.25
N ILE A 132 14.65 2.70 -29.47
CA ILE A 132 15.13 1.98 -30.66
C ILE A 132 14.29 2.31 -31.89
N ARG A 133 12.98 2.53 -31.74
CA ARG A 133 12.09 2.91 -32.84
C ARG A 133 12.52 4.24 -33.47
N LEU A 134 12.78 5.24 -32.63
CA LEU A 134 13.07 6.61 -33.07
C LEU A 134 14.56 6.96 -33.06
N SER A 135 15.42 6.03 -32.65
CA SER A 135 16.86 6.29 -32.44
C SER A 135 17.08 7.51 -31.54
N LEU A 136 16.42 7.51 -30.37
CA LEU A 136 16.48 8.63 -29.44
C LEU A 136 17.91 8.87 -28.93
N GLU A 137 18.27 10.14 -28.80
CA GLU A 137 19.53 10.56 -28.19
C GLU A 137 19.59 10.13 -26.70
N PRO A 138 20.78 9.75 -26.18
CA PRO A 138 20.95 9.29 -24.80
C PRO A 138 20.32 10.20 -23.74
N GLU A 139 20.37 11.51 -23.95
CA GLU A 139 19.78 12.57 -23.14
C GLU A 139 18.27 12.37 -22.98
N THR A 140 17.57 12.11 -24.09
CA THR A 140 16.12 11.89 -24.09
C THR A 140 15.76 10.57 -23.38
N ILE A 141 16.61 9.55 -23.53
CA ILE A 141 16.44 8.28 -22.82
C ILE A 141 16.57 8.50 -21.31
N ILE A 142 17.61 9.20 -20.87
CA ILE A 142 17.84 9.53 -19.46
C ILE A 142 16.66 10.31 -18.88
N HIS A 143 16.16 11.32 -19.61
CA HIS A 143 14.96 12.07 -19.24
C HIS A 143 13.78 11.13 -18.98
N PHE A 144 13.46 10.23 -19.90
CA PHE A 144 12.35 9.29 -19.71
C PHE A 144 12.59 8.30 -18.58
N LEU A 145 13.80 7.80 -18.38
CA LEU A 145 14.13 6.90 -17.27
C LEU A 145 13.93 7.57 -15.91
N ILE A 146 14.41 8.82 -15.74
CA ILE A 146 14.22 9.60 -14.50
C ILE A 146 12.72 9.82 -14.25
N MET A 147 11.97 10.23 -15.28
CA MET A 147 10.52 10.41 -15.17
C MET A 147 9.83 9.11 -14.76
N GLY A 148 10.23 7.97 -15.32
CA GLY A 148 9.68 6.65 -14.97
C GLY A 148 9.87 6.27 -13.51
N ILE A 149 11.07 6.50 -12.98
CA ILE A 149 11.38 6.27 -11.56
C ILE A 149 10.49 7.17 -10.68
N LEU A 150 10.39 8.45 -11.01
CA LEU A 150 9.56 9.41 -10.25
C LEU A 150 8.07 9.06 -10.29
N PHE A 151 7.54 8.67 -11.45
CA PHE A 151 6.15 8.23 -11.58
C PHE A 151 5.85 7.05 -10.65
N VAL A 152 6.78 6.09 -10.56
CA VAL A 152 6.61 4.90 -9.72
C VAL A 152 6.75 5.25 -8.24
N LEU A 153 7.75 6.04 -7.85
CA LEU A 153 7.91 6.50 -6.46
C LEU A 153 6.68 7.25 -5.96
N LEU A 154 6.09 8.09 -6.81
CA LEU A 154 4.90 8.88 -6.48
C LEU A 154 3.58 8.19 -6.81
N SER A 155 3.60 6.96 -7.33
CA SER A 155 2.39 6.24 -7.76
C SER A 155 1.35 6.07 -6.64
N ASN A 156 1.78 5.88 -5.39
CA ASN A 156 0.88 5.83 -4.24
C ASN A 156 0.27 7.19 -3.90
N ALA A 157 1.05 8.27 -3.95
CA ALA A 157 0.56 9.63 -3.74
C ALA A 157 -0.44 10.05 -4.84
N LEU A 158 -0.23 9.59 -6.08
CA LEU A 158 -1.14 9.86 -7.18
C LEU A 158 -2.52 9.18 -7.05
N LYS A 159 -2.74 8.26 -6.09
CA LYS A 159 -4.06 7.62 -5.87
C LYS A 159 -5.00 8.46 -5.04
N SER A 160 -4.44 9.30 -4.16
CA SER A 160 -5.19 9.96 -3.09
C SER A 160 -5.49 11.41 -3.45
N LYS A 161 -6.74 11.83 -3.26
CA LYS A 161 -7.19 13.21 -3.55
C LYS A 161 -6.36 14.27 -2.83
N SER A 162 -5.92 13.97 -1.61
CA SER A 162 -5.13 14.90 -0.77
C SER A 162 -3.70 15.10 -1.27
N THR A 163 -3.11 14.10 -1.94
CA THR A 163 -1.68 14.11 -2.30
C THR A 163 -1.42 14.15 -3.80
N VAL A 164 -2.44 13.89 -4.65
CA VAL A 164 -2.31 13.88 -6.12
C VAL A 164 -1.84 15.22 -6.68
N ILE A 165 -2.26 16.35 -6.08
CA ILE A 165 -1.86 17.69 -6.53
C ILE A 165 -0.36 17.88 -6.31
N TYR A 166 0.15 17.60 -5.11
CA TYR A 166 1.57 17.73 -4.78
C TYR A 166 2.44 16.80 -5.63
N ALA A 167 2.03 15.54 -5.79
CA ALA A 167 2.74 14.58 -6.65
C ALA A 167 2.76 15.04 -8.12
N SER A 168 1.65 15.61 -8.62
CA SER A 168 1.57 16.15 -9.98
C SER A 168 2.47 17.36 -10.16
N ILE A 169 2.54 18.26 -9.18
CA ILE A 169 3.46 19.42 -9.21
C ILE A 169 4.90 18.94 -9.32
N ILE A 170 5.32 17.98 -8.48
CA ILE A 170 6.69 17.43 -8.52
C ILE A 170 7.01 16.83 -9.90
N LEU A 171 6.09 16.05 -10.47
CA LEU A 171 6.30 15.39 -11.77
C LEU A 171 6.37 16.40 -12.91
N LEU A 172 5.46 17.38 -12.93
CA LEU A 172 5.43 18.42 -13.96
C LEU A 172 6.62 19.36 -13.85
N SER A 173 7.00 19.78 -12.64
CA SER A 173 8.19 20.62 -12.43
C SER A 173 9.44 19.87 -12.86
N THR A 174 9.55 18.58 -12.54
CA THR A 174 10.71 17.78 -12.93
C THR A 174 10.76 17.59 -14.44
N ASN A 175 9.61 17.37 -15.09
CA ASN A 175 9.56 17.29 -16.55
C ASN A 175 10.07 18.57 -17.21
N ILE A 176 9.60 19.75 -16.75
CA ILE A 176 10.06 21.04 -17.27
C ILE A 176 11.56 21.20 -17.04
N THR A 177 12.05 20.93 -15.83
CA THR A 177 13.46 21.05 -15.48
C THR A 177 14.33 20.15 -16.34
N LEU A 178 13.96 18.87 -16.49
CA LEU A 178 14.72 17.95 -17.32
C LEU A 178 14.67 18.36 -18.80
N ALA A 179 13.50 18.74 -19.33
CA ALA A 179 13.39 19.21 -20.71
C ALA A 179 14.27 20.44 -20.96
N PHE A 180 14.37 21.35 -19.99
CA PHE A 180 15.23 22.53 -20.04
C PHE A 180 16.73 22.15 -20.03
N ILE A 181 17.14 21.24 -19.15
CA ILE A 181 18.54 20.75 -19.08
C ILE A 181 18.91 20.03 -20.39
N MET A 182 18.03 19.18 -20.92
CA MET A 182 18.31 18.39 -22.13
C MET A 182 18.46 19.26 -23.39
N ASN A 183 17.90 20.48 -23.38
CA ASN A 183 18.09 21.45 -24.47
C ASN A 183 19.23 22.44 -24.15
N ASN A 184 20.22 22.02 -23.36
CA ASN A 184 21.41 22.80 -22.99
C ASN A 184 21.08 24.17 -22.38
N PHE A 185 19.97 24.26 -21.63
CA PHE A 185 19.51 25.52 -21.01
C PHE A 185 19.11 26.62 -22.03
N PHE A 186 19.06 26.31 -23.33
CA PHE A 186 18.60 27.22 -24.36
C PHE A 186 17.10 27.01 -24.62
N ILE A 187 16.33 28.11 -24.58
CA ILE A 187 14.89 28.12 -24.87
C ILE A 187 14.64 28.36 -26.38
N GLU A 188 15.64 28.83 -27.11
CA GLU A 188 15.52 29.26 -28.50
C GLU A 188 15.43 28.08 -29.51
N ALA A 189 14.21 27.82 -29.98
CA ALA A 189 13.71 27.55 -31.34
C ALA A 189 14.55 26.81 -32.41
N LYS A 190 15.71 26.21 -32.10
CA LYS A 190 16.45 25.35 -33.03
C LYS A 190 16.00 23.88 -32.98
N THR A 191 15.23 23.50 -31.96
CA THR A 191 14.71 22.15 -31.78
C THR A 191 13.20 22.13 -32.08
N ASP A 192 12.74 21.16 -32.88
CA ASP A 192 11.32 20.88 -33.13
C ASP A 192 10.55 20.40 -31.87
N TYR A 193 11.14 20.56 -30.68
CA TYR A 193 10.59 20.05 -29.42
C TYR A 193 9.62 21.06 -28.79
N ASN A 194 8.34 20.72 -28.79
CA ASN A 194 7.31 21.56 -28.19
C ASN A 194 7.15 21.25 -26.68
N TYR A 195 7.81 22.05 -25.85
CA TYR A 195 7.76 21.93 -24.38
C TYR A 195 6.34 22.04 -23.82
N LEU A 196 5.53 22.94 -24.38
CA LEU A 196 4.17 23.15 -23.92
C LEU A 196 3.30 21.92 -24.20
N ALA A 197 3.46 21.32 -25.39
CA ALA A 197 2.79 20.07 -25.74
C ALA A 197 3.24 18.90 -24.84
N SER A 198 4.53 18.79 -24.55
CA SER A 198 5.06 17.78 -23.62
C SER A 198 4.49 17.94 -22.21
N PHE A 199 4.45 19.17 -21.69
CA PHE A 199 3.84 19.48 -20.40
C PHE A 199 2.37 19.07 -20.35
N PHE A 200 1.56 19.50 -21.32
CA PHE A 200 0.14 19.16 -21.36
C PHE A 200 -0.10 17.67 -21.60
N SER A 201 0.78 16.99 -22.34
CA SER A 201 0.73 15.55 -22.52
C SER A 201 0.91 14.82 -21.19
N ILE A 202 1.91 15.19 -20.40
CA ILE A 202 2.14 14.58 -19.08
C ILE A 202 1.02 14.93 -18.11
N PHE A 203 0.54 16.18 -18.11
CA PHE A 203 -0.62 16.58 -17.34
C PHE A 203 -1.84 15.72 -17.67
N ALA A 204 -2.12 15.49 -18.96
CA ALA A 204 -3.21 14.63 -19.39
C ALA A 204 -3.02 13.16 -18.95
N VAL A 205 -1.79 12.63 -19.00
CA VAL A 205 -1.46 11.29 -18.47
C VAL A 205 -1.77 11.21 -16.97
N LEU A 206 -1.37 12.21 -16.18
CA LEU A 206 -1.61 12.26 -14.74
C LEU A 206 -3.11 12.29 -14.40
N VAL A 207 -3.87 13.17 -15.06
CA VAL A 207 -5.32 13.27 -14.87
C VAL A 207 -5.99 11.95 -15.25
N THR A 208 -5.62 11.38 -16.39
CA THR A 208 -6.19 10.11 -16.87
C THR A 208 -5.85 8.95 -15.93
N ALA A 209 -4.62 8.89 -15.44
CA ALA A 209 -4.17 7.87 -14.50
C ALA A 209 -4.94 7.95 -13.16
N PHE A 210 -5.13 9.17 -12.64
CA PHE A 210 -5.92 9.39 -11.43
C PHE A 210 -7.39 8.96 -11.62
N LEU A 211 -8.02 9.36 -12.72
CA LEU A 211 -9.42 9.01 -13.02
C LEU A 211 -9.61 7.50 -13.17
N LEU A 212 -8.72 6.82 -13.90
CA LEU A 212 -8.76 5.37 -14.09
C LEU A 212 -8.48 4.61 -12.80
N SER A 213 -7.55 5.09 -11.96
CA SER A 213 -7.31 4.52 -10.63
C SER A 213 -8.54 4.67 -9.72
N SER A 214 -9.18 5.85 -9.73
CA SER A 214 -10.42 6.10 -9.01
C SER A 214 -11.57 5.21 -9.50
N LEU A 215 -11.68 5.03 -10.81
CA LEU A 215 -12.66 4.13 -11.44
C LEU A 215 -12.38 2.68 -11.03
N HIS A 216 -11.13 2.23 -11.06
CA HIS A 216 -10.75 0.88 -10.62
C HIS A 216 -11.16 0.64 -9.16
N LYS A 217 -10.90 1.60 -8.27
CA LYS A 217 -11.34 1.54 -6.87
C LYS A 217 -12.86 1.40 -6.77
N ARG A 218 -13.61 2.19 -7.53
CA ARG A 218 -15.09 2.14 -7.56
C ARG A 218 -15.61 0.81 -8.10
N VAL A 219 -15.07 0.30 -9.20
CA VAL A 219 -15.46 -0.98 -9.81
C VAL A 219 -15.14 -2.14 -8.85
N THR A 220 -13.99 -2.10 -8.19
CA THR A 220 -13.59 -3.11 -7.20
C THR A 220 -14.54 -3.10 -6.01
N ASN A 221 -14.86 -1.92 -5.45
CA ASN A 221 -15.80 -1.79 -4.35
C ASN A 221 -17.22 -2.23 -4.73
N ASN A 222 -17.75 -1.77 -5.88
CA ASN A 222 -19.05 -2.19 -6.37
C ASN A 222 -19.11 -3.70 -6.63
N TYR A 223 -18.01 -4.30 -7.09
CA TYR A 223 -17.94 -5.75 -7.26
C TYR A 223 -18.01 -6.49 -5.93
N LEU A 224 -17.29 -6.02 -4.90
CA LEU A 224 -17.33 -6.60 -3.56
C LEU A 224 -18.77 -6.52 -2.99
N LEU A 225 -19.40 -5.34 -3.10
CA LEU A 225 -20.80 -5.11 -2.70
C LEU A 225 -21.78 -6.00 -3.49
N SER A 226 -21.61 -6.13 -4.80
CA SER A 226 -22.48 -7.00 -5.63
C SER A 226 -22.31 -8.48 -5.32
N LYS A 227 -21.09 -8.89 -4.94
CA LYS A 227 -20.79 -10.27 -4.54
C LYS A 227 -21.44 -10.57 -3.19
N GLU A 228 -21.38 -9.63 -2.25
CA GLU A 228 -22.11 -9.68 -0.97
C GLU A 228 -23.62 -9.77 -1.20
N GLU A 229 -24.21 -8.91 -2.04
CA GLU A 229 -25.65 -8.96 -2.39
C GLU A 229 -26.08 -10.26 -3.09
N THR A 230 -25.25 -10.86 -3.94
CA THR A 230 -25.56 -12.17 -4.55
C THR A 230 -25.44 -13.35 -3.59
N ILE A 231 -24.63 -13.24 -2.54
CA ILE A 231 -24.55 -14.25 -1.46
C ILE A 231 -25.78 -14.11 -0.55
N ILE A 232 -26.23 -12.87 -0.31
CA ILE A 232 -27.43 -12.55 0.49
C ILE A 232 -28.74 -12.98 -0.20
N ASN A 233 -28.79 -12.97 -1.53
CA ASN A 233 -30.00 -13.31 -2.30
C ASN A 233 -30.11 -14.80 -2.71
N SER A 234 -29.22 -15.68 -2.25
CA SER A 234 -29.26 -17.12 -2.59
C SER A 234 -29.84 -18.04 -1.53
N ASP A 235 -30.26 -17.53 -0.37
CA ASP A 235 -31.01 -18.30 0.63
C ASP A 235 -32.43 -17.77 0.80
N ASP A 236 -33.39 -18.60 0.39
CA ASP A 236 -34.80 -18.48 0.75
C ASP A 236 -34.92 -18.65 2.27
N THR A 237 -34.95 -17.55 3.02
CA THR A 237 -35.66 -17.37 4.30
C THR A 237 -35.44 -15.93 4.78
N LYS A 238 -36.23 -15.01 4.22
CA LYS A 238 -36.39 -13.66 4.79
C LYS A 238 -37.45 -13.74 5.88
N ASP A 239 -37.05 -13.40 7.11
CA ASP A 239 -37.75 -12.44 7.98
C ASP A 239 -37.29 -12.46 9.46
N ALA A 240 -36.35 -13.33 9.85
CA ALA A 240 -35.73 -13.30 11.19
C ALA A 240 -34.33 -12.65 11.25
N ILE A 241 -33.69 -12.44 10.10
CA ILE A 241 -32.22 -12.29 10.02
C ILE A 241 -31.75 -10.81 9.99
N ASN A 242 -32.66 -9.85 9.81
CA ASN A 242 -32.29 -8.43 9.68
C ASN A 242 -31.75 -7.78 10.96
N SER A 243 -31.92 -8.39 12.13
CA SER A 243 -31.28 -7.94 13.38
C SER A 243 -29.94 -8.62 13.64
N GLU A 244 -29.67 -9.80 13.06
CA GLU A 244 -28.45 -10.57 13.29
C GLU A 244 -27.35 -10.28 12.25
N ILE A 245 -27.67 -9.96 10.99
CA ILE A 245 -26.63 -9.68 9.96
C ILE A 245 -25.82 -8.42 10.24
N LYS A 246 -26.44 -7.37 10.80
CA LYS A 246 -25.71 -6.13 11.17
C LYS A 246 -24.72 -6.36 12.31
N ILE A 247 -24.98 -7.37 13.13
CA ILE A 247 -24.11 -7.81 14.23
C ILE A 247 -23.04 -8.76 13.65
N GLN A 248 -23.42 -9.64 12.72
CA GLN A 248 -22.53 -10.63 12.10
C GLN A 248 -21.49 -10.03 11.13
N GLU A 249 -21.78 -8.91 10.45
CA GLU A 249 -20.83 -8.24 9.54
C GLU A 249 -19.75 -7.45 10.31
N LYS A 250 -20.10 -6.91 11.49
CA LYS A 250 -19.14 -6.40 12.47
C LYS A 250 -18.32 -7.56 13.04
N ILE A 251 -18.95 -8.71 13.31
CA ILE A 251 -18.28 -9.93 13.75
C ILE A 251 -17.38 -10.53 12.67
N SER A 252 -17.67 -10.44 11.36
CA SER A 252 -16.84 -11.08 10.31
C SER A 252 -15.58 -10.26 9.94
N LEU A 253 -15.65 -8.92 10.02
CA LEU A 253 -14.47 -8.05 9.94
C LEU A 253 -13.61 -8.19 11.21
N VAL A 254 -14.26 -8.32 12.36
CA VAL A 254 -13.61 -8.69 13.62
C VAL A 254 -13.07 -10.13 13.56
N GLU A 255 -13.69 -11.09 12.88
CA GLU A 255 -13.22 -12.48 12.75
C GLU A 255 -12.08 -12.64 11.75
N LYS A 256 -12.03 -11.81 10.70
CA LYS A 256 -10.90 -11.80 9.75
C LYS A 256 -9.69 -11.04 10.30
N ALA A 257 -9.93 -10.08 11.18
CA ALA A 257 -8.90 -9.46 12.00
C ALA A 257 -8.48 -10.40 13.15
N ARG A 258 -9.40 -11.07 13.83
CA ARG A 258 -9.16 -12.09 14.87
C ARG A 258 -8.42 -13.29 14.33
N THR A 259 -8.79 -13.87 13.19
CA THR A 259 -8.01 -14.96 12.57
C THR A 259 -6.59 -14.53 12.16
N SER A 260 -6.31 -13.23 12.01
CA SER A 260 -4.96 -12.69 11.86
C SER A 260 -4.29 -12.39 13.21
N TYR A 261 -5.03 -11.96 14.23
CA TYR A 261 -4.50 -11.66 15.55
C TYR A 261 -4.29 -12.91 16.40
N ASP A 262 -5.12 -13.94 16.30
CA ASP A 262 -4.98 -15.21 17.01
C ASP A 262 -3.60 -15.85 16.74
N VAL A 263 -3.15 -15.79 15.48
CA VAL A 263 -1.82 -16.26 15.08
C VAL A 263 -0.71 -15.35 15.62
N LEU A 264 -0.95 -14.04 15.70
CA LEU A 264 0.00 -13.05 16.22
C LEU A 264 0.06 -13.01 17.76
N LEU A 265 -1.02 -13.40 18.42
CA LEU A 265 -1.18 -13.43 19.87
C LEU A 265 -0.80 -14.79 20.46
N SER A 266 -0.74 -15.83 19.62
CA SER A 266 -0.25 -17.15 19.99
C SER A 266 1.17 -17.07 20.57
N ASP A 267 1.40 -17.75 21.69
CA ASP A 267 2.72 -17.84 22.32
C ASP A 267 3.74 -18.61 21.44
N ASP A 268 3.26 -19.40 20.49
CA ASP A 268 4.08 -20.12 19.50
C ASP A 268 4.42 -19.27 18.26
N ASN A 269 4.06 -17.99 18.24
CA ASN A 269 4.38 -17.11 17.14
C ASN A 269 5.90 -16.98 16.95
N GLU A 270 6.38 -17.25 15.74
CA GLU A 270 7.81 -17.26 15.42
C GLU A 270 8.51 -15.93 15.75
N LEU A 271 7.86 -14.79 15.48
CA LEU A 271 8.46 -13.47 15.71
C LEU A 271 8.51 -13.12 17.20
N LEU A 272 7.50 -13.53 17.99
CA LEU A 272 7.55 -13.42 19.45
C LEU A 272 8.65 -14.28 20.06
N LEU A 273 8.80 -15.53 19.59
CA LEU A 273 9.87 -16.41 20.01
C LEU A 273 11.25 -15.85 19.64
N ARG A 274 11.37 -15.26 18.44
CA ARG A 274 12.59 -14.57 18.01
C ARG A 274 12.92 -13.37 18.92
N MET A 275 11.93 -12.58 19.31
CA MET A 275 12.10 -11.48 20.26
C MET A 275 12.51 -11.98 21.65
N LYS A 276 11.91 -13.07 22.14
CA LYS A 276 12.28 -13.71 23.41
C LYS A 276 13.72 -14.20 23.41
N ASN A 277 14.15 -14.84 22.32
CA ASN A 277 15.52 -15.33 22.14
C ASN A 277 16.54 -14.19 22.04
N TYR A 278 16.14 -13.06 21.45
CA TYR A 278 16.97 -11.86 21.38
C TYR A 278 17.12 -11.18 22.75
N SER A 279 16.01 -10.95 23.45
CA SER A 279 16.00 -10.34 24.77
C SER A 279 14.74 -10.74 25.54
N GLU A 280 14.92 -11.52 26.60
CA GLU A 280 13.82 -11.94 27.46
C GLU A 280 13.15 -10.73 28.17
N ASN A 281 13.92 -9.70 28.51
CA ASN A 281 13.40 -8.46 29.10
C ASN A 281 12.51 -7.70 28.12
N LEU A 282 12.93 -7.55 26.85
CA LEU A 282 12.11 -6.91 25.82
C LEU A 282 10.82 -7.68 25.59
N TYR A 283 10.90 -9.02 25.53
CA TYR A 283 9.74 -9.88 25.38
C TYR A 283 8.75 -9.73 26.55
N LYS A 284 9.25 -9.77 27.79
CA LYS A 284 8.44 -9.57 29.00
C LYS A 284 7.77 -8.20 29.01
N HIS A 285 8.51 -7.14 28.65
CA HIS A 285 7.96 -5.79 28.48
C HIS A 285 6.82 -5.77 27.47
N CYS A 286 7.05 -6.24 26.24
CA CYS A 286 6.03 -6.21 25.19
C CYS A 286 4.80 -7.07 25.54
N LYS A 287 4.99 -8.23 26.18
CA LYS A 287 3.87 -9.06 26.68
C LYS A 287 3.07 -8.32 27.76
N LEU A 288 3.74 -7.65 28.70
CA LEU A 288 3.09 -6.83 29.73
C LEU A 288 2.29 -5.69 29.10
N ILE A 289 2.89 -4.93 28.17
CA ILE A 289 2.21 -3.82 27.49
C ILE A 289 1.02 -4.32 26.68
N GLY A 290 1.15 -5.45 25.98
CA GLY A 290 0.04 -6.04 25.24
C GLY A 290 -1.10 -6.48 26.15
N ASP A 291 -0.81 -7.18 27.24
CA ASP A 291 -1.85 -7.58 28.20
C ASP A 291 -2.59 -6.37 28.78
N LEU A 292 -1.83 -5.38 29.25
CA LEU A 292 -2.37 -4.14 29.80
C LEU A 292 -3.22 -3.38 28.78
N SER A 293 -2.75 -3.29 27.53
CA SER A 293 -3.45 -2.59 26.44
C SER A 293 -4.73 -3.30 26.02
N GLY A 294 -4.71 -4.63 25.93
CA GLY A 294 -5.91 -5.41 25.64
C GLY A 294 -6.98 -5.22 26.71
N ARG A 295 -6.60 -5.31 27.99
CA ARG A 295 -7.53 -5.11 29.12
C ARG A 295 -8.05 -3.67 29.19
N ALA A 296 -7.19 -2.68 28.91
CA ALA A 296 -7.61 -1.27 28.83
C ALA A 296 -8.59 -1.02 27.68
N ALA A 297 -8.36 -1.63 26.51
CA ALA A 297 -9.28 -1.54 25.37
C ALA A 297 -10.63 -2.17 25.68
N ASN A 298 -10.64 -3.37 26.27
CA ASN A 298 -11.86 -4.03 26.72
C ASN A 298 -12.62 -3.18 27.77
N TYR A 299 -11.91 -2.48 28.67
CA TYR A 299 -12.53 -1.63 29.69
C TYR A 299 -13.35 -0.44 29.12
N ILE A 300 -13.09 -0.04 27.88
CA ILE A 300 -13.81 1.04 27.20
C ILE A 300 -14.54 0.57 25.92
N ASP A 301 -14.79 -0.73 25.78
CA ASP A 301 -15.45 -1.35 24.61
C ASP A 301 -14.72 -1.12 23.26
N ALA A 302 -13.39 -1.01 23.29
CA ALA A 302 -12.51 -0.93 22.10
C ALA A 302 -11.96 -2.31 21.68
N ASP A 303 -11.21 -2.37 20.56
CA ASP A 303 -10.70 -3.64 20.02
C ASP A 303 -9.53 -4.20 20.88
N GLU A 304 -9.86 -5.15 21.74
CA GLU A 304 -8.93 -5.84 22.66
C GLU A 304 -7.78 -6.54 21.93
N ASP A 305 -8.07 -7.25 20.84
CA ASP A 305 -7.09 -8.09 20.15
C ASP A 305 -6.08 -7.24 19.39
N LEU A 306 -6.55 -6.16 18.73
CA LEU A 306 -5.69 -5.18 18.08
C LEU A 306 -4.80 -4.45 19.10
N ALA A 307 -5.35 -4.00 20.22
CA ALA A 307 -4.57 -3.31 21.25
C ALA A 307 -3.52 -4.24 21.88
N ARG A 308 -3.89 -5.51 22.13
CA ARG A 308 -2.98 -6.52 22.67
C ARG A 308 -1.85 -6.85 21.69
N ALA A 309 -2.18 -7.09 20.43
CA ALA A 309 -1.18 -7.32 19.38
C ALA A 309 -0.29 -6.07 19.20
N GLY A 310 -0.89 -4.88 19.27
CA GLY A 310 -0.18 -3.60 19.28
C GLY A 310 0.92 -3.55 20.33
N GLY A 311 0.59 -3.87 21.58
CA GLY A 311 1.58 -3.93 22.66
C GLY A 311 2.62 -5.06 22.48
N TYR A 312 2.26 -6.20 21.90
CA TYR A 312 3.22 -7.28 21.64
C TYR A 312 4.32 -6.90 20.65
N TYR A 313 4.02 -6.04 19.67
CA TYR A 313 4.94 -5.78 18.56
C TYR A 313 5.39 -4.32 18.41
N HIS A 314 4.91 -3.38 19.24
CA HIS A 314 5.24 -1.95 19.12
C HIS A 314 6.76 -1.67 19.07
N GLU A 315 7.58 -2.46 19.77
CA GLU A 315 9.04 -2.33 19.80
C GLU A 315 9.80 -3.47 19.08
N VAL A 316 9.12 -4.26 18.26
CA VAL A 316 9.72 -5.47 17.65
C VAL A 316 10.98 -5.20 16.84
N GLY A 317 11.11 -4.01 16.23
CA GLY A 317 12.31 -3.65 15.46
C GLY A 317 13.60 -3.51 16.28
N LYS A 318 13.52 -3.49 17.62
CA LYS A 318 14.72 -3.47 18.49
C LYS A 318 15.58 -4.72 18.33
N ILE A 319 15.00 -5.83 17.85
CA ILE A 319 15.74 -7.07 17.56
C ILE A 319 16.70 -6.94 16.36
N ILE A 320 16.54 -5.90 15.53
CA ILE A 320 17.35 -5.65 14.33
C ILE A 320 18.35 -4.51 14.56
N GLY A 321 17.91 -3.36 15.07
CA GLY A 321 18.79 -2.19 15.15
C GLY A 321 18.21 -0.99 15.88
N LYS A 322 19.02 0.09 15.95
CA LYS A 322 18.69 1.31 16.70
C LYS A 322 17.49 2.08 16.14
N ASN A 323 17.26 2.04 14.82
CA ASN A 323 16.08 2.65 14.21
C ASN A 323 14.86 1.72 14.27
N TYR A 324 14.45 1.40 15.50
CA TYR A 324 13.53 0.29 15.76
C TYR A 324 12.13 0.48 15.15
N ILE A 325 11.71 1.72 14.84
CA ILE A 325 10.41 1.97 14.19
C ILE A 325 10.47 1.54 12.72
N GLU A 326 11.47 2.02 11.96
CA GLU A 326 11.63 1.63 10.55
C GLU A 326 11.88 0.13 10.40
N GLU A 327 12.75 -0.43 11.26
CA GLU A 327 13.00 -1.87 11.25
C GLU A 327 11.77 -2.68 11.69
N GLY A 328 10.97 -2.15 12.63
CA GLY A 328 9.71 -2.75 13.05
C GLY A 328 8.67 -2.79 11.93
N LEU A 329 8.58 -1.73 11.13
CA LEU A 329 7.70 -1.68 9.96
C LEU A 329 8.14 -2.66 8.86
N LYS A 330 9.45 -2.81 8.62
CA LYS A 330 9.96 -3.83 7.68
C LYS A 330 9.60 -5.25 8.12
N LEU A 331 9.77 -5.56 9.42
CA LEU A 331 9.33 -6.85 9.98
C LEU A 331 7.81 -7.01 9.84
N ALA A 332 7.03 -5.97 10.10
CA ALA A 332 5.58 -6.02 9.95
C ALA A 332 5.14 -6.25 8.49
N GLU A 333 5.90 -5.77 7.50
CA GLU A 333 5.69 -6.12 6.09
C GLU A 333 6.06 -7.58 5.79
N GLU A 334 7.22 -8.04 6.26
CA GLU A 334 7.70 -9.41 6.08
C GLU A 334 6.71 -10.45 6.64
N TYR A 335 6.20 -10.21 7.85
CA TYR A 335 5.23 -11.06 8.52
C TYR A 335 3.77 -10.73 8.18
N SER A 336 3.54 -9.86 7.18
CA SER A 336 2.20 -9.53 6.65
C SER A 336 1.20 -9.04 7.72
N PHE A 337 1.65 -8.19 8.64
CA PHE A 337 0.80 -7.62 9.68
C PHE A 337 -0.38 -6.84 9.08
N PRO A 338 -1.55 -6.83 9.74
CA PRO A 338 -2.64 -5.93 9.38
C PRO A 338 -2.20 -4.46 9.39
N GLU A 339 -2.73 -3.65 8.48
CA GLU A 339 -2.34 -2.24 8.34
C GLU A 339 -2.51 -1.43 9.64
N LYS A 340 -3.62 -1.63 10.37
CA LYS A 340 -3.83 -0.99 11.67
C LYS A 340 -2.72 -1.34 12.68
N LEU A 341 -2.22 -2.58 12.68
CA LEU A 341 -1.14 -2.98 13.58
C LEU A 341 0.19 -2.31 13.20
N LYS A 342 0.46 -2.17 11.89
CA LYS A 342 1.62 -1.39 11.40
C LYS A 342 1.55 0.07 11.86
N GLU A 343 0.36 0.66 11.79
CA GLU A 343 0.15 2.04 12.28
C GLU A 343 0.43 2.16 13.78
N ILE A 344 0.07 1.18 14.62
CA ILE A 344 0.44 1.17 16.06
C ILE A 344 1.96 1.20 16.24
N ILE A 345 2.72 0.40 15.48
CA ILE A 345 4.19 0.38 15.56
C ILE A 345 4.76 1.77 15.30
N LYS A 346 4.18 2.53 14.37
CA LYS A 346 4.61 3.91 14.11
C LYS A 346 4.11 4.90 15.18
N GLN A 347 2.85 4.78 15.59
CA GLN A 347 2.12 5.79 16.37
C GLN A 347 2.31 5.66 17.88
N HIS A 348 2.80 4.54 18.43
CA HIS A 348 3.01 4.40 19.88
C HIS A 348 4.05 5.40 20.43
N ASN A 349 4.95 5.90 19.58
CA ASN A 349 5.97 6.86 19.94
C ASN A 349 5.67 8.25 19.35
N ILE A 350 5.33 9.19 20.22
CA ILE A 350 4.95 10.56 19.86
C ILE A 350 6.00 11.32 19.03
N LYS A 351 7.28 10.90 19.05
CA LYS A 351 8.33 11.53 18.24
C LYS A 351 8.17 11.23 16.75
N TYR A 352 7.47 10.14 16.40
CA TYR A 352 7.31 9.69 15.02
C TYR A 352 5.95 10.07 14.47
N ASP A 353 4.88 9.78 15.21
CA ASP A 353 3.52 10.11 14.79
C ASP A 353 2.57 10.18 15.99
N LYS A 354 1.43 10.85 15.81
CA LYS A 354 0.35 10.88 16.82
C LYS A 354 -0.61 9.71 16.61
N PRO A 355 -1.25 9.19 17.67
CA PRO A 355 -2.31 8.21 17.53
C PRO A 355 -3.50 8.75 16.74
N THR A 356 -3.94 8.00 15.74
CA THR A 356 -5.06 8.34 14.83
C THR A 356 -6.30 7.47 15.05
N PHE A 357 -6.24 6.52 15.98
CA PHE A 357 -7.36 5.68 16.43
C PHE A 357 -7.15 5.24 17.89
N ILE A 358 -8.22 4.72 18.50
CA ILE A 358 -8.32 4.43 19.94
C ILE A 358 -7.23 3.44 20.39
N GLU A 359 -7.06 2.33 19.69
CA GLU A 359 -6.12 1.27 20.09
C GLU A 359 -4.66 1.74 20.06
N ALA A 360 -4.27 2.57 19.09
CA ALA A 360 -2.94 3.18 19.06
C ALA A 360 -2.71 4.11 20.26
N ALA A 361 -3.73 4.86 20.68
CA ALA A 361 -3.65 5.72 21.84
C ALA A 361 -3.51 4.90 23.13
N ILE A 362 -4.26 3.80 23.26
CA ILE A 362 -4.17 2.88 24.40
C ILE A 362 -2.77 2.28 24.51
N VAL A 363 -2.20 1.77 23.42
CA VAL A 363 -0.86 1.18 23.43
C VAL A 363 0.19 2.22 23.86
N MET A 364 0.08 3.46 23.35
CA MET A 364 0.94 4.56 23.80
C MET A 364 0.76 4.82 25.30
N ILE A 365 -0.46 4.91 25.82
CA ILE A 365 -0.70 5.21 27.24
C ILE A 365 -0.16 4.07 28.12
N SER A 366 -0.46 2.82 27.78
CA SER A 366 0.01 1.63 28.50
C SER A 366 1.53 1.61 28.63
N ASP A 367 2.25 1.81 27.52
CA ASP A 367 3.72 1.84 27.52
C ASP A 367 4.26 2.98 28.39
N ASN A 368 3.74 4.20 28.22
CA ASN A 368 4.18 5.34 29.02
C ASN A 368 3.90 5.16 30.52
N VAL A 369 2.73 4.65 30.90
CA VAL A 369 2.37 4.42 32.31
C VAL A 369 3.26 3.35 32.90
N ALA A 370 3.34 2.18 32.27
CA ALA A 370 4.10 1.04 32.78
C ALA A 370 5.60 1.36 32.89
N THR A 371 6.23 1.92 31.85
CA THR A 371 7.65 2.27 31.88
C THR A 371 7.96 3.37 32.89
N THR A 372 7.07 4.35 33.07
CA THR A 372 7.28 5.42 34.07
C THR A 372 7.20 4.87 35.50
N ILE A 373 6.22 4.01 35.78
CA ILE A 373 6.07 3.38 37.10
C ILE A 373 7.24 2.44 37.38
N GLU A 374 7.60 1.57 36.44
CA GLU A 374 8.75 0.66 36.58
C GLU A 374 10.06 1.42 36.84
N TYR A 375 10.27 2.55 36.16
CA TYR A 375 11.43 3.40 36.37
C TYR A 375 11.48 3.99 37.80
N ILE A 376 10.33 4.44 38.31
CA ILE A 376 10.23 5.01 39.67
C ILE A 376 10.44 3.93 40.73
N ASP A 377 9.84 2.75 40.55
CA ASP A 377 10.00 1.62 41.46
C ASP A 377 11.46 1.14 41.53
N LYS A 378 12.18 1.14 40.40
CA LYS A 378 13.61 0.79 40.36
C LYS A 378 14.53 1.84 40.98
N THR A 379 14.18 3.12 40.90
CA THR A 379 15.01 4.22 41.40
C THR A 379 14.79 4.52 42.87
N GLY A 380 13.73 3.99 43.48
CA GLY A 380 13.42 4.16 44.91
C GLY A 380 12.92 5.56 45.28
N ASP A 381 12.68 6.42 44.29
CA ASP A 381 12.20 7.80 44.49
C ASP A 381 10.67 7.81 44.58
N GLN A 382 10.12 7.19 45.64
CA GLN A 382 8.66 7.08 45.89
C GLN A 382 8.01 8.42 46.32
N LYS A 383 8.44 9.53 45.72
CA LYS A 383 7.94 10.88 46.04
C LYS A 383 6.47 11.07 45.66
N PHE A 384 5.95 10.28 44.72
CA PHE A 384 4.58 10.34 44.24
C PHE A 384 3.97 8.94 44.17
N THR A 385 2.69 8.82 44.57
CA THR A 385 1.92 7.58 44.39
C THR A 385 1.67 7.30 42.91
N SER A 386 1.48 6.03 42.55
CA SER A 386 1.10 5.60 41.18
C SER A 386 -0.05 6.44 40.63
N ASP A 387 -1.05 6.74 41.46
CA ASP A 387 -2.18 7.60 41.10
C ASP A 387 -1.78 8.99 40.62
N LYS A 388 -0.84 9.66 41.31
CA LYS A 388 -0.37 11.00 40.95
C LYS A 388 0.46 10.96 39.67
N ILE A 389 1.21 9.89 39.46
CA ILE A 389 1.99 9.68 38.23
C ILE A 389 1.04 9.52 37.05
N ILE A 390 0.02 8.66 37.17
CA ILE A 390 -1.01 8.45 36.15
C ILE A 390 -1.77 9.75 35.89
N ASP A 391 -2.18 10.48 36.93
CA ASP A 391 -2.82 11.81 36.81
C ASP A 391 -1.98 12.76 35.95
N ASN A 392 -0.67 12.81 36.21
CA ASN A 392 0.25 13.69 35.50
C ASN A 392 0.48 13.26 34.05
N ILE A 393 0.65 11.96 33.78
CA ILE A 393 0.82 11.43 32.42
C ILE A 393 -0.41 11.81 31.57
N PHE A 394 -1.61 11.53 32.08
CA PHE A 394 -2.86 11.84 31.40
C PHE A 394 -3.01 13.34 31.14
N ARG A 395 -2.71 14.18 32.15
CA ARG A 395 -2.75 15.65 32.01
C ARG A 395 -1.79 16.14 30.92
N ILE A 396 -0.51 15.77 30.99
CA ILE A 396 0.51 16.21 30.02
C ILE A 396 0.11 15.86 28.59
N ARG A 397 -0.46 14.66 28.39
CA ARG A 397 -0.84 14.19 27.06
C ARG A 397 -2.07 14.92 26.51
N MET A 398 -3.03 15.24 27.38
CA MET A 398 -4.20 16.06 27.07
C MET A 398 -3.79 17.49 26.70
N ASP A 399 -2.97 18.13 27.54
CA ASP A 399 -2.53 19.53 27.33
C ASP A 399 -1.74 19.70 26.02
N LYS A 400 -1.04 18.65 25.58
CA LYS A 400 -0.27 18.64 24.33
C LYS A 400 -1.10 18.28 23.08
N GLY A 401 -2.39 17.99 23.23
CA GLY A 401 -3.24 17.52 22.13
C GLY A 401 -2.67 16.26 21.48
N THR A 402 -2.17 15.32 22.30
CA THR A 402 -1.54 14.08 21.79
C THR A 402 -2.56 13.18 21.09
N PHE A 403 -3.81 13.24 21.54
CA PHE A 403 -4.87 12.28 21.19
C PHE A 403 -6.04 12.93 20.44
N ASP A 404 -5.89 14.16 19.96
CA ASP A 404 -6.96 14.93 19.29
C ASP A 404 -7.50 14.20 18.05
N GLU A 405 -6.64 13.41 17.39
CA GLU A 405 -6.98 12.65 16.19
C GLU A 405 -7.28 11.17 16.48
N SER A 406 -7.19 10.70 17.73
CA SER A 406 -7.35 9.28 18.06
C SER A 406 -8.79 8.81 18.18
N GLY A 407 -9.74 9.75 18.25
CA GLY A 407 -11.15 9.44 18.47
C GLY A 407 -11.52 9.06 19.92
N LEU A 408 -10.59 9.19 20.88
CA LEU A 408 -10.91 9.02 22.30
C LEU A 408 -11.83 10.15 22.79
N SER A 409 -12.96 9.79 23.40
CA SER A 409 -13.82 10.77 24.05
C SER A 409 -13.30 11.14 25.45
N VAL A 410 -13.81 12.24 26.00
CA VAL A 410 -13.52 12.65 27.39
C VAL A 410 -13.94 11.57 28.40
N ARG A 411 -15.01 10.82 28.10
CA ARG A 411 -15.47 9.68 28.90
C ARG A 411 -14.43 8.56 28.88
N ASP A 412 -13.95 8.18 27.69
CA ASP A 412 -12.94 7.12 27.54
C ASP A 412 -11.66 7.48 28.27
N PHE A 413 -11.26 8.75 28.20
CA PHE A 413 -10.14 9.30 28.95
C PHE A 413 -10.26 9.10 30.46
N LYS A 414 -11.45 9.37 31.01
CA LYS A 414 -11.71 9.17 32.44
C LYS A 414 -11.68 7.69 32.82
N LEU A 415 -12.30 6.83 32.01
CA LEU A 415 -12.35 5.39 32.25
C LEU A 415 -10.97 4.74 32.16
N LEU A 416 -10.19 5.05 31.12
CA LEU A 416 -8.81 4.55 30.99
C LEU A 416 -7.97 4.98 32.18
N LYS A 417 -8.11 6.23 32.63
CA LYS A 417 -7.39 6.73 33.80
C LYS A 417 -7.76 5.98 35.08
N GLU A 418 -9.04 5.71 35.32
CA GLU A 418 -9.51 4.89 36.44
C GLU A 418 -8.99 3.45 36.34
N PHE A 419 -8.98 2.88 35.14
CA PHE A 419 -8.41 1.56 34.86
C PHE A 419 -6.94 1.50 35.29
N TYR A 420 -6.07 2.37 34.78
CA TYR A 420 -4.65 2.33 35.13
C TYR A 420 -4.41 2.58 36.63
N LYS A 421 -5.22 3.43 37.28
CA LYS A 421 -5.12 3.63 38.73
C LYS A 421 -5.46 2.36 39.51
N LYS A 422 -6.46 1.60 39.07
CA LYS A 422 -6.80 0.31 39.68
C LYS A 422 -5.69 -0.73 39.46
N GLU A 423 -5.11 -0.75 38.25
CA GLU A 423 -4.05 -1.70 37.89
C GLU A 423 -2.75 -1.49 38.67
N PHE A 424 -2.36 -0.24 38.88
CA PHE A 424 -1.11 0.14 39.56
C PHE A 424 -1.32 0.68 40.97
N GLY A 425 -2.56 0.66 41.46
CA GLY A 425 -2.93 1.04 42.82
C GLY A 425 -2.54 -0.02 43.83
N PRO A 426 -2.61 0.28 45.13
CA PRO A 426 -2.39 -0.72 46.18
C PRO A 426 -3.40 -1.86 46.00
N LYS A 427 -2.90 -3.10 45.89
CA LYS A 427 -3.77 -4.28 45.88
C LYS A 427 -4.34 -4.44 47.29
N ASP A 428 -5.65 -4.31 47.44
CA ASP A 428 -6.32 -4.70 48.66
C ASP A 428 -6.01 -6.18 48.91
N SER A 429 -5.35 -6.45 50.04
CA SER A 429 -5.04 -7.80 50.50
C SER A 429 -6.33 -8.45 51.00
N ASP A 430 -6.95 -9.28 50.17
CA ASP A 430 -7.92 -10.28 50.61
C ASP A 430 -7.20 -11.48 51.26
#